data_AF-D8LF49-F1
#
_entry.id   AF-D8LF49-F1
#
_cell.length_a   1.000
_cell.length_b   1.000
_cell.length_c   1.000
_cell.angle_alpha   90.00
_cell.angle_beta   90.00
_cell.angle_gamma   90.00
#
_symmetry.space_group_name_H-M   'P 1'
#
loop_
_entity.id
_entity.type
_entity.pdbx_description
1 polymer ?
#
loop_
_entity_poly.entity_id
_entity_poly.type
_entity_poly.pdbx_seq_one_letter_code
_entity_poly.pdbx_strand_id
1 'polypeptide(L)'
;MAGAACGGHLEVLKWASRNGCPWDERTRTGAAKGGHIQVLQWARENRCAWDSDTCAGAPWGQHLDILRWARTNGCPWDKRACSIAAKRGNPLNSLQWLRRNGCPWDSDTARRQPRVGTLDF
;
A
#
# COMPACT_ATOMS: atom_id res chain seq x y z
N MET A 1 16.51 1.91 10.04
CA MET A 1 15.92 0.98 9.04
C MET A 1 14.95 1.69 8.08
N ALA A 2 14.05 2.56 8.56
CA ALA A 2 13.09 3.26 7.68
C ALA A 2 13.66 3.98 6.45
N GLY A 3 14.79 4.70 6.58
CA GLY A 3 15.44 5.35 5.43
C GLY A 3 15.91 4.35 4.36
N ALA A 4 16.54 3.25 4.80
CA ALA A 4 16.95 2.17 3.91
C ALA A 4 15.76 1.46 3.25
N ALA A 5 14.63 1.33 3.95
CA ALA A 5 13.40 0.79 3.39
C ALA A 5 12.74 1.71 2.38
N CYS A 6 12.72 3.02 2.64
CA CYS A 6 12.23 4.02 1.69
C CYS A 6 13.09 4.11 0.42
N GLY A 7 14.38 3.77 0.50
CA GLY A 7 15.30 3.70 -0.64
C GLY A 7 15.46 2.30 -1.25
N GLY A 8 14.75 1.29 -0.74
CA GLY A 8 14.75 -0.05 -1.32
C GLY A 8 16.03 -0.87 -1.06
N HIS A 9 16.85 -0.47 -0.09
CA HIS A 9 18.12 -1.11 0.22
C HIS A 9 17.93 -2.41 1.01
N LEU A 10 17.41 -3.45 0.34
CA LEU A 10 17.07 -4.74 0.93
C LEU A 10 18.24 -5.40 1.67
N GLU A 11 19.44 -5.41 1.07
CA GLU A 11 20.61 -6.05 1.69
C GLU A 11 21.07 -5.34 2.96
N VAL A 12 20.94 -4.01 3.01
CA VAL A 12 21.21 -3.23 4.22
C VAL A 12 20.21 -3.58 5.33
N LEU A 13 18.93 -3.77 4.96
CA LEU A 13 17.90 -4.16 5.93
C LEU A 13 18.09 -5.60 6.42
N LYS A 14 18.46 -6.54 5.55
CA LYS A 14 18.82 -7.92 5.94
C LYS A 14 20.00 -7.92 6.91
N TRP A 15 21.05 -7.15 6.59
CA TRP A 15 22.21 -7.00 7.46
C TRP A 15 21.82 -6.41 8.81
N ALA A 16 21.08 -5.29 8.84
CA ALA A 16 20.66 -4.64 10.07
C ALA A 16 19.79 -5.56 10.94
N SER A 17 18.88 -6.33 10.33
CA SER A 17 18.06 -7.32 11.03
C SER A 17 18.90 -8.43 11.66
N ARG A 18 19.92 -8.93 10.95
CA ARG A 18 20.85 -9.95 11.49
C ARG A 18 21.69 -9.44 12.64
N ASN A 19 21.94 -8.13 12.69
CA ASN A 19 22.68 -7.46 13.78
C ASN A 19 21.78 -7.02 14.94
N GLY A 20 20.55 -7.56 15.03
CA GLY A 20 19.65 -7.30 16.15
C GLY A 20 18.93 -5.95 16.09
N CYS A 21 18.99 -5.24 14.96
CA CYS A 21 18.20 -4.01 14.80
C CYS A 21 16.72 -4.39 14.63
N PRO A 22 15.82 -3.91 15.51
CA PRO A 22 14.42 -4.29 15.44
C PRO A 22 13.72 -3.61 14.27
N TRP A 23 12.73 -4.32 13.74
CA TRP A 23 11.80 -3.82 12.73
C TRP A 23 10.72 -2.99 13.41
N ASP A 24 10.41 -1.82 12.85
CA ASP A 24 9.32 -0.96 13.29
C ASP A 24 8.31 -0.71 12.16
N GLU A 25 7.12 -0.24 12.51
CA GLU A 25 6.06 0.12 11.55
C GLU A 25 6.55 1.12 10.49
N ARG A 26 7.51 1.98 10.85
CA ARG A 26 8.10 2.98 9.94
C ARG A 26 8.91 2.34 8.83
N THR A 27 9.57 1.21 9.10
CA THR A 27 10.33 0.46 8.09
C THR A 27 9.42 -0.09 7.01
N ARG A 28 8.30 -0.72 7.40
CA ARG A 28 7.31 -1.25 6.45
C ARG A 28 6.58 -0.13 5.69
N THR A 29 6.14 0.91 6.39
CA THR A 29 5.49 2.07 5.77
C THR A 29 6.43 2.82 4.80
N GLY A 30 7.72 2.91 5.14
CA GLY A 30 8.75 3.50 4.29
C GLY A 30 8.92 2.73 2.98
N ALA A 31 9.00 1.39 3.04
CA ALA A 31 9.07 0.55 1.86
C ALA A 31 7.83 0.69 0.96
N ALA A 32 6.64 0.75 1.56
CA ALA A 32 5.40 0.96 0.81
C ALA A 32 5.36 2.34 0.13
N LYS A 33 5.76 3.40 0.83
CA LYS A 33 5.86 4.76 0.27
C LYS A 33 6.90 4.87 -0.85
N GLY A 34 8.02 4.18 -0.72
CA GLY A 34 9.12 4.20 -1.69
C GLY A 34 8.92 3.30 -2.91
N GLY A 35 7.87 2.46 -2.93
CA GLY A 35 7.62 1.61 -4.09
C GLY A 35 8.42 0.30 -4.11
N HIS A 36 8.95 -0.13 -2.97
CA HIS A 36 9.88 -1.26 -2.92
C HIS A 36 9.19 -2.57 -2.49
N ILE A 37 8.52 -3.22 -3.46
CA ILE A 37 7.79 -4.48 -3.24
C ILE A 37 8.68 -5.61 -2.69
N GLN A 38 9.95 -5.69 -3.10
CA GLN A 38 10.89 -6.71 -2.63
C GLN A 38 11.17 -6.57 -1.13
N VAL A 39 11.24 -5.34 -0.62
CA VAL A 39 11.40 -5.08 0.83
C VAL A 39 10.15 -5.51 1.59
N LEU A 40 8.96 -5.30 1.03
CA LEU A 40 7.70 -5.73 1.64
C LEU A 40 7.52 -7.26 1.60
N GLN A 41 7.91 -7.92 0.52
CA GLN A 41 7.95 -9.38 0.40
C GLN A 41 8.86 -9.99 1.44
N TRP A 42 10.09 -9.47 1.53
CA TRP A 42 11.03 -9.94 2.52
C TRP A 42 10.55 -9.67 3.95
N ALA A 43 9.95 -8.50 4.22
CA ALA A 43 9.34 -8.23 5.52
C ALA A 43 8.20 -9.22 5.85
N ARG A 44 7.42 -9.63 4.85
CA ARG A 44 6.34 -10.62 5.00
C ARG A 44 6.88 -12.01 5.35
N GLU A 45 7.94 -12.45 4.68
CA GLU A 45 8.62 -13.72 4.96
C GLU A 45 9.17 -13.77 6.40
N ASN A 46 9.60 -12.63 6.93
CA ASN A 46 10.10 -12.50 8.30
C ASN A 46 8.98 -12.28 9.34
N ARG A 47 7.73 -12.62 9.00
CA ARG A 47 6.55 -12.53 9.87
C ARG A 47 6.29 -11.12 10.43
N CYS A 48 6.66 -10.08 9.70
CA CYS A 48 6.34 -8.71 10.10
C CYS A 48 4.82 -8.52 10.12
N ALA A 49 4.29 -8.04 11.26
CA ALA A 49 2.87 -7.78 11.43
C ALA A 49 2.38 -6.72 10.44
N TRP A 50 1.16 -6.93 9.95
CA TRP A 50 0.52 -5.99 9.03
C TRP A 50 -0.67 -5.26 9.65
N ASP A 51 -0.60 -3.94 9.65
CA ASP A 51 -1.72 -3.01 9.89
C ASP A 51 -2.21 -2.34 8.58
N SER A 52 -3.30 -1.59 8.69
CA SER A 52 -3.89 -0.80 7.60
C SER A 52 -2.99 0.35 7.14
N ASP A 53 -2.08 0.85 7.97
CA ASP A 53 -1.21 1.99 7.64
C ASP A 53 -0.16 1.67 6.58
N THR A 54 0.34 0.44 6.54
CA THR A 54 1.21 0.03 5.42
C THR A 54 0.48 -0.08 4.11
N CYS A 55 -0.75 -0.56 4.12
CA CYS A 55 -1.60 -0.53 2.93
C CYS A 55 -1.93 0.91 2.53
N ALA A 56 -2.07 1.82 3.50
CA ALA A 56 -2.26 3.25 3.25
C ALA A 56 -0.99 3.96 2.72
N GLY A 57 0.20 3.42 2.97
CA GLY A 57 1.49 3.99 2.55
C GLY A 57 1.75 3.92 1.03
N ALA A 58 1.39 2.80 0.39
CA ALA A 58 1.59 2.58 -1.06
C ALA A 58 0.89 3.63 -1.96
N PRO A 59 -0.35 4.06 -1.66
CA PRO A 59 -1.00 5.20 -2.29
C PRO A 59 -0.19 6.49 -2.37
N TRP A 60 0.65 6.79 -1.37
CA TRP A 60 1.42 8.04 -1.35
C TRP A 60 2.51 8.06 -2.41
N GLY A 61 3.07 6.90 -2.75
CA GLY A 61 4.05 6.76 -3.84
C GLY A 61 3.41 6.43 -5.20
N GLN A 62 2.07 6.41 -5.29
CA GLN A 62 1.34 6.03 -6.51
C GLN A 62 1.62 4.57 -6.97
N HIS A 63 2.04 3.70 -6.05
CA HIS A 63 2.45 2.33 -6.35
C HIS A 63 1.27 1.36 -6.27
N LEU A 64 0.42 1.37 -7.30
CA LEU A 64 -0.76 0.48 -7.36
C LEU A 64 -0.40 -1.01 -7.29
N ASP A 65 0.73 -1.42 -7.85
CA ASP A 65 1.15 -2.82 -7.83
C ASP A 65 1.45 -3.31 -6.42
N ILE A 66 1.95 -2.43 -5.55
CA ILE A 66 2.15 -2.74 -4.13
C ILE A 66 0.81 -2.86 -3.41
N LEU A 67 -0.13 -1.97 -3.71
CA LEU A 67 -1.47 -2.03 -3.11
C LEU A 67 -2.20 -3.32 -3.53
N ARG A 68 -2.07 -3.73 -4.80
CA ARG A 68 -2.57 -5.01 -5.30
C ARG A 68 -1.92 -6.18 -4.57
N TRP A 69 -0.59 -6.20 -4.52
CA TRP A 69 0.16 -7.25 -3.85
C TRP A 69 -0.16 -7.34 -2.36
N ALA A 70 -0.26 -6.21 -1.66
CA ALA A 70 -0.61 -6.19 -0.24
C ALA A 70 -2.02 -6.75 -0.01
N ARG A 71 -2.99 -6.42 -0.88
CA ARG A 71 -4.34 -6.97 -0.79
C ARG A 71 -4.38 -8.48 -1.02
N THR A 72 -3.71 -8.99 -2.04
CA THR A 72 -3.67 -10.44 -2.33
C THR A 72 -2.94 -11.22 -1.23
N ASN A 73 -2.08 -10.57 -0.46
CA ASN A 73 -1.36 -11.16 0.67
C ASN A 73 -2.05 -10.97 2.04
N GLY A 74 -3.31 -10.51 2.04
CA GLY A 74 -4.13 -10.45 3.25
C GLY A 74 -3.89 -9.22 4.13
N CYS A 75 -3.37 -8.13 3.57
CA CYS A 75 -3.28 -6.86 4.29
C CYS A 75 -4.68 -6.33 4.65
N PRO A 76 -4.93 -6.03 5.93
CA PRO A 76 -6.12 -5.29 6.30
C PRO A 76 -6.03 -3.89 5.71
N TRP A 77 -7.17 -3.37 5.25
CA TRP A 77 -7.30 -2.00 4.80
C TRP A 77 -8.57 -1.42 5.38
N ASP A 78 -8.49 -0.19 5.85
CA ASP A 78 -9.63 0.56 6.35
C ASP A 78 -10.10 1.59 5.32
N LYS A 79 -11.19 2.29 5.64
CA LYS A 79 -11.74 3.35 4.80
C LYS A 79 -10.70 4.43 4.47
N ARG A 80 -9.73 4.66 5.37
CA ARG A 80 -8.68 5.67 5.19
C ARG A 80 -7.66 5.23 4.15
N ALA A 81 -7.15 4.00 4.21
CA ALA A 81 -6.25 3.45 3.20
C ALA A 81 -6.88 3.51 1.80
N CYS A 82 -8.16 3.13 1.72
CA CYS A 82 -9.01 3.22 0.53
C CYS A 82 -9.17 4.64 -0.03
N SER A 83 -9.50 5.61 0.83
CA SER A 83 -9.66 7.01 0.44
C SER A 83 -8.35 7.65 -0.05
N ILE A 84 -7.22 7.31 0.58
CA ILE A 84 -5.90 7.80 0.17
C ILE A 84 -5.50 7.20 -1.19
N ALA A 85 -5.73 5.90 -1.40
CA ALA A 85 -5.52 5.22 -2.68
C ALA A 85 -6.30 5.88 -3.82
N ALA A 86 -7.58 6.18 -3.57
CA ALA A 86 -8.46 6.89 -4.48
C ALA A 86 -8.00 8.32 -4.83
N LYS A 87 -7.46 9.06 -3.84
CA LYS A 87 -7.06 10.47 -4.00
C LYS A 87 -5.70 10.65 -4.67
N ARG A 88 -4.77 9.71 -4.49
CA ARG A 88 -3.36 9.86 -4.89
C ARG A 88 -2.94 8.98 -6.04
N GLY A 89 -3.60 7.84 -6.28
CA GLY A 89 -3.34 7.02 -7.47
C GLY A 89 -3.92 7.65 -8.74
N ASN A 90 -3.58 7.08 -9.90
CA ASN A 90 -4.26 7.44 -11.15
C ASN A 90 -5.77 7.18 -10.98
N PRO A 91 -6.63 8.21 -11.04
CA PRO A 91 -7.98 8.15 -10.48
C PRO A 91 -8.84 7.08 -11.15
N LEU A 92 -8.70 6.83 -12.45
CA LEU A 92 -9.52 5.85 -13.16
C LEU A 92 -9.19 4.40 -12.79
N ASN A 93 -7.91 4.01 -12.92
CA ASN A 93 -7.49 2.62 -12.67
C ASN A 93 -7.52 2.25 -11.18
N SER A 94 -7.20 3.21 -10.31
CA SER A 94 -7.19 2.98 -8.86
C SER A 94 -8.62 2.78 -8.34
N LEU A 95 -9.55 3.67 -8.73
CA LEU A 95 -10.94 3.61 -8.27
C LEU A 95 -11.66 2.36 -8.78
N GLN A 96 -11.49 2.00 -10.06
CA GLN A 96 -12.09 0.78 -10.62
C GLN A 96 -11.60 -0.48 -9.90
N TRP A 97 -10.30 -0.59 -9.67
CA TRP A 97 -9.73 -1.74 -8.98
C TRP A 97 -10.17 -1.81 -7.52
N LEU A 98 -10.15 -0.68 -6.79
CA LEU A 98 -10.63 -0.59 -5.41
C LEU A 98 -12.10 -1.02 -5.29
N ARG A 99 -12.95 -0.60 -6.23
CA ARG A 99 -14.38 -0.96 -6.29
C ARG A 99 -14.55 -2.47 -6.46
N ARG A 100 -13.82 -3.08 -7.40
CA ARG A 100 -13.92 -4.53 -7.68
C ARG A 100 -13.43 -5.40 -6.51
N ASN A 101 -12.60 -4.86 -5.62
CA ASN A 101 -12.00 -5.61 -4.51
C ASN A 101 -12.68 -5.39 -3.14
N GLY A 102 -13.85 -4.73 -3.12
CA GLY A 102 -14.68 -4.58 -1.92
C GLY A 102 -14.11 -3.60 -0.89
N CYS A 103 -13.36 -2.61 -1.35
CA CYS A 103 -12.82 -1.54 -0.50
C CYS A 103 -13.98 -0.77 0.19
N PRO A 104 -13.96 -0.58 1.53
CA PRO A 104 -15.01 0.15 2.23
C PRO A 104 -14.87 1.65 1.96
N TRP A 105 -15.84 2.24 1.23
CA TRP A 105 -15.81 3.66 0.86
C TRP A 105 -16.66 4.49 1.85
N ASP A 106 -16.32 5.77 1.99
CA ASP A 106 -17.15 6.78 2.67
C ASP A 106 -17.75 7.76 1.65
N SER A 107 -18.79 8.49 2.06
CA SER A 107 -19.60 9.48 1.36
C SER A 107 -18.80 10.44 0.46
N ASP A 108 -17.60 10.83 0.89
CA ASP A 108 -16.68 11.73 0.16
C ASP A 108 -16.15 11.15 -1.16
N THR A 109 -16.06 9.82 -1.24
CA THR A 109 -15.53 9.10 -2.41
C THR A 109 -16.59 9.00 -3.52
N ALA A 110 -17.87 9.03 -3.17
CA ALA A 110 -19.00 8.97 -4.11
C ALA A 110 -19.22 10.29 -4.88
N ARG A 111 -18.78 11.44 -4.33
CA ARG A 111 -18.94 12.76 -4.97
C ARG A 111 -18.05 13.00 -6.19
N ARG A 112 -17.05 12.15 -6.44
CA ARG A 112 -16.09 12.29 -7.55
C ARG A 112 -16.39 11.40 -8.75
N GLN A 113 -17.62 10.88 -8.89
CA GLN A 113 -17.99 10.22 -10.13
C GLN A 113 -17.92 11.22 -11.28
N PRO A 114 -17.18 10.95 -12.38
CA PRO A 114 -17.56 11.54 -13.65
C PRO A 114 -19.00 11.09 -13.91
N ARG A 115 -19.89 12.02 -14.27
CA ARG A 115 -21.28 11.69 -14.61
C ARG A 115 -21.24 10.52 -15.60
N VAL A 116 -21.62 9.33 -15.16
CA VAL A 116 -21.70 8.16 -16.02
C VAL A 116 -22.91 8.36 -16.93
N GLY A 117 -22.68 9.04 -18.04
CA GLY A 117 -23.41 8.77 -19.26
C GLY A 117 -22.80 7.50 -19.85
N THR A 118 -23.54 6.40 -19.73
CA THR A 118 -23.51 5.22 -20.60
C THR A 118 -22.15 4.54 -20.80
N LEU A 119 -22.01 3.31 -20.29
CA LEU A 119 -21.91 2.09 -21.11
C LEU A 119 -21.51 0.90 -20.23
N ASP A 120 -22.33 -0.14 -20.32
CA ASP A 120 -22.03 -1.51 -19.93
C ASP A 120 -20.76 -2.03 -20.64
N PHE A 121 -19.96 -2.82 -19.92
CA PHE A 121 -19.38 -4.14 -20.24
C PHE A 121 -18.29 -4.49 -19.22
#